data_AF-A0A183NAB2-F1
#
_entry.id   AF-A0A183NAB2-F1
#
_cell.length_a   1.000
_cell.length_b   1.000
_cell.length_c   1.000
_cell.angle_alpha   90.00
_cell.angle_beta   90.00
_cell.angle_gamma   90.00
#
_symmetry.space_group_name_H-M   'P 1'
#
loop_
_entity.id
_entity.type
_entity.pdbx_description
1 polymer ?
#
loop_
_entity_poly.entity_id
_entity_poly.type
_entity_poly.pdbx_seq_one_letter_code
_entity_poly.pdbx_strand_id
1 'polypeptide(L)'
;MRGSRHPGLRILVPPSAASAPTRITCRMLRPERTARPPQLNDCEGLACRIIELGPHPCRFNSPVVLEIPHFASLRGRQRELVVLRSDNAEIWREHSLEATDQAVQSAVGQSFDTLETLEELRAKRIIRILTNDFPQYMAVVSRIRQESSLVGSDGGVLSSTVVPQVQAVFPEGALQKRIRVGLQAQPIAPELVTRLFGNRVTVSPIVTLEPRRRKFHKPITLTIPLPKAVVRGMLNPSVNDLKSQNVPSLRLLCSITGGTAPAQWEDITGSTPLSKVKDSVHEAAEFASMLYAEATLVPYMGKFVVFTKRLDMDEALVRCFCVTDDKVDKVSKLYIFK
;
A
#
# COMPACT_ATOMS: atom_id res chain seq x y z
N MET A 1 -2.65 -28.36 2.74
CA MET A 1 -2.96 -28.45 1.29
C MET A 1 -2.20 -27.38 0.51
N ARG A 2 -1.62 -27.68 -0.66
CA ARG A 2 -0.96 -26.69 -1.54
C ARG A 2 -1.75 -26.53 -2.84
N GLY A 3 -1.83 -25.31 -3.36
CA GLY A 3 -2.53 -25.00 -4.61
C GLY A 3 -1.74 -25.47 -5.83
N SER A 4 -2.39 -26.19 -6.75
CA SER A 4 -1.77 -26.66 -7.99
C SER A 4 -1.65 -25.57 -9.07
N ARG A 5 -2.49 -24.52 -8.99
CA ARG A 5 -2.53 -23.45 -9.99
C ARG A 5 -1.65 -22.26 -9.64
N HIS A 6 -1.51 -21.95 -8.36
CA HIS A 6 -0.78 -20.79 -7.86
C HIS A 6 0.34 -21.27 -6.93
N PRO A 7 1.60 -21.30 -7.41
CA PRO A 7 2.75 -21.61 -6.57
C PRO A 7 2.79 -20.69 -5.34
N GLY A 8 3.02 -21.25 -4.16
CA GLY A 8 3.00 -20.51 -2.89
C GLY A 8 1.64 -20.41 -2.22
N LEU A 9 0.53 -20.78 -2.89
CA LEU A 9 -0.77 -20.87 -2.22
C LEU A 9 -0.83 -22.13 -1.34
N ARG A 10 -1.08 -21.96 -0.05
CA ARG A 10 -1.21 -23.07 0.90
C ARG A 10 -2.33 -22.79 1.91
N ILE A 11 -3.03 -23.85 2.30
CA ILE A 11 -4.02 -23.84 3.39
C ILE A 11 -3.60 -24.87 4.42
N LEU A 12 -3.52 -24.45 5.68
CA LEU A 12 -3.23 -25.31 6.82
C LEU A 12 -4.45 -25.34 7.73
N VAL A 13 -4.98 -26.55 7.91
CA VAL A 13 -6.11 -26.81 8.82
C VAL A 13 -5.58 -27.79 9.85
N PRO A 14 -5.40 -27.38 11.12
CA PRO A 14 -4.88 -28.28 12.13
C PRO A 14 -5.90 -29.40 12.44
N PRO A 15 -5.48 -30.52 13.04
CA PRO A 15 -6.36 -31.57 13.51
C PRO A 15 -7.47 -31.01 14.40
N SER A 16 -8.66 -31.57 14.29
CA SER A 16 -9.85 -31.18 15.06
C SER A 16 -10.37 -29.75 14.82
N ALA A 17 -9.78 -28.99 13.89
CA ALA A 17 -10.27 -27.65 13.54
C ALA A 17 -11.65 -27.67 12.89
N ALA A 18 -11.93 -28.67 12.05
CA ALA A 18 -13.25 -28.86 11.45
C ALA A 18 -14.07 -29.83 12.31
N SER A 19 -15.35 -29.52 12.53
CA SER A 19 -16.28 -30.37 13.30
C SER A 19 -16.76 -31.61 12.54
N ALA A 20 -16.65 -31.62 11.22
CA ALA A 20 -17.04 -32.71 10.34
C ALA A 20 -16.20 -32.67 9.04
N PRO A 21 -16.20 -33.75 8.23
CA PRO A 21 -15.57 -33.74 6.91
C PRO A 21 -16.05 -32.56 6.05
N THR A 22 -15.14 -31.61 5.78
CA THR A 22 -15.48 -30.32 5.16
C THR A 22 -14.73 -30.16 3.84
N ARG A 23 -15.47 -29.91 2.75
CA ARG A 23 -14.87 -29.65 1.42
C ARG A 23 -14.40 -28.20 1.32
N ILE A 24 -13.09 -28.00 1.50
CA ILE A 24 -12.48 -26.67 1.42
C ILE A 24 -12.19 -26.29 -0.04
N THR A 25 -12.57 -25.07 -0.40
CA THR A 25 -12.25 -24.45 -1.70
C THR A 25 -11.58 -23.10 -1.50
N CYS A 26 -10.59 -22.79 -2.32
CA CYS A 26 -9.95 -21.49 -2.38
C CYS A 26 -9.72 -21.12 -3.85
N ARG A 27 -10.37 -20.05 -4.33
CA ARG A 27 -10.31 -19.60 -5.72
C ARG A 27 -9.80 -18.16 -5.79
N MET A 28 -8.93 -17.89 -6.76
CA MET A 28 -8.43 -16.54 -7.04
C MET A 28 -9.27 -15.92 -8.16
N LEU A 29 -10.07 -14.91 -7.83
CA LEU A 29 -11.01 -14.23 -8.70
C LEU A 29 -10.47 -12.88 -9.18
N ARG A 30 -10.75 -12.53 -10.43
CA ARG A 30 -10.56 -11.15 -10.88
C ARG A 30 -11.63 -10.25 -10.24
N PRO A 31 -11.33 -8.97 -9.94
CA PRO A 31 -12.28 -8.06 -9.29
C PRO A 31 -13.62 -7.95 -10.00
N GLU A 32 -13.61 -7.96 -11.34
CA GLU A 32 -14.82 -7.87 -12.19
C GLU A 32 -15.78 -9.06 -11.99
N ARG A 33 -15.32 -10.17 -11.39
CA ARG A 33 -16.16 -11.33 -11.07
C ARG A 33 -16.87 -11.21 -9.73
N THR A 34 -16.62 -10.13 -8.98
CA THR A 34 -17.29 -9.83 -7.72
C THR A 34 -18.27 -8.68 -7.92
N ALA A 35 -19.50 -8.82 -7.44
CA ALA A 35 -20.54 -7.81 -7.64
C ALA A 35 -20.18 -6.47 -6.97
N ARG A 36 -19.57 -6.54 -5.77
CA ARG A 36 -19.08 -5.37 -5.04
C ARG A 36 -17.63 -5.61 -4.60
N PRO A 37 -16.63 -5.27 -5.42
CA PRO A 37 -15.22 -5.35 -5.01
C PRO A 37 -14.92 -4.35 -3.88
N PRO A 38 -13.82 -4.54 -3.12
CA PRO A 38 -13.43 -3.60 -2.08
C PRO A 38 -13.20 -2.21 -2.67
N GLN A 39 -13.70 -1.18 -1.98
CA GLN A 39 -13.47 0.22 -2.35
C GLN A 39 -12.07 0.61 -1.87
N LEU A 40 -11.19 0.94 -2.82
CA LEU A 40 -9.79 1.27 -2.56
C LEU A 40 -9.59 2.78 -2.65
N ASN A 41 -8.82 3.34 -1.73
CA ASN A 41 -8.42 4.74 -1.76
C ASN A 41 -7.23 4.96 -2.71
N ASP A 42 -6.87 6.22 -2.96
CA ASP A 42 -5.62 6.57 -3.63
C ASP A 42 -4.42 5.87 -2.95
N CYS A 43 -3.44 5.43 -3.74
CA CYS A 43 -2.32 4.59 -3.33
C CYS A 43 -2.67 3.15 -2.88
N GLU A 44 -3.94 2.75 -2.85
CA GLU A 44 -4.33 1.38 -2.53
C GLU A 44 -4.51 0.53 -3.78
N GLY A 45 -4.09 -0.73 -3.72
CA GLY A 45 -4.22 -1.66 -4.83
C GLY A 45 -4.27 -3.10 -4.35
N LEU A 46 -5.00 -3.95 -5.07
CA LEU A 46 -5.02 -5.38 -4.78
C LEU A 46 -3.63 -5.98 -4.99
N ALA A 47 -3.04 -6.56 -3.95
CA ALA A 47 -1.74 -7.21 -4.00
C ALA A 47 -1.81 -8.57 -4.70
N CYS A 48 -2.99 -9.20 -4.72
CA CYS A 48 -3.32 -10.40 -5.46
C CYS A 48 -4.80 -10.35 -5.89
N ARG A 49 -5.22 -11.30 -6.74
CA ARG A 49 -6.64 -11.53 -7.04
C ARG A 49 -7.47 -11.73 -5.76
N ILE A 50 -8.76 -11.40 -5.81
CA ILE A 50 -9.70 -11.60 -4.69
C ILE A 50 -9.78 -13.10 -4.39
N ILE A 51 -9.71 -13.45 -3.12
CA ILE A 51 -9.73 -14.84 -2.66
C ILE A 51 -11.16 -15.19 -2.27
N GLU A 52 -11.73 -16.17 -2.94
CA GLU A 52 -13.02 -16.75 -2.57
C GLU A 52 -12.79 -18.06 -1.81
N LEU A 53 -13.39 -18.16 -0.63
CA LEU A 53 -13.26 -19.30 0.26
C LEU A 53 -14.57 -20.07 0.36
N GLY A 54 -14.48 -21.38 0.49
CA GLY A 54 -15.62 -22.25 0.71
C GLY A 54 -15.26 -23.40 1.66
N PRO A 55 -16.22 -23.89 2.46
CA PRO A 55 -17.59 -23.39 2.55
C PRO A 55 -17.65 -22.05 3.29
N HIS A 56 -18.65 -21.22 2.99
CA HIS A 56 -18.93 -19.98 3.72
C HIS A 56 -20.44 -19.91 4.02
N PRO A 57 -20.85 -19.48 5.23
CA PRO A 57 -19.98 -19.35 6.39
C PRO A 57 -19.48 -20.73 6.87
N CYS A 58 -18.22 -20.80 7.28
CA CYS A 58 -17.65 -22.00 7.93
C CYS A 58 -16.82 -21.57 9.12
N ARG A 59 -17.18 -22.04 10.32
CA ARG A 59 -16.42 -21.78 11.54
C ARG A 59 -15.55 -22.98 11.88
N PHE A 60 -14.35 -22.70 12.37
CA PHE A 60 -13.42 -23.71 12.84
C PHE A 60 -13.33 -23.65 14.37
N ASN A 61 -13.09 -24.81 14.98
CA ASN A 61 -12.85 -24.95 16.42
C ASN A 61 -11.47 -24.40 16.82
N SER A 62 -10.54 -24.34 15.88
CA SER A 62 -9.21 -23.76 16.04
C SER A 62 -8.82 -22.96 14.80
N PRO A 63 -7.94 -21.94 14.92
CA PRO A 63 -7.58 -21.10 13.80
C PRO A 63 -6.93 -21.89 12.64
N VAL A 64 -7.27 -21.52 11.42
CA VAL A 64 -6.66 -22.05 10.18
C VAL A 64 -5.75 -21.00 9.56
N VAL A 65 -4.74 -21.45 8.81
CA VAL A 65 -3.77 -20.55 8.16
C VAL A 65 -3.93 -20.62 6.65
N LEU A 66 -3.95 -19.44 6.01
CA LEU A 66 -3.89 -19.24 4.58
C LEU A 66 -2.57 -18.56 4.24
N GLU A 67 -1.77 -19.16 3.37
CA GLU A 67 -0.58 -18.54 2.79
C GLU A 67 -0.89 -18.21 1.33
N ILE A 68 -0.87 -16.93 0.99
CA ILE A 68 -1.30 -16.41 -0.31
C ILE A 68 -0.13 -15.67 -0.98
N PRO A 69 0.25 -16.03 -2.21
CA PRO A 69 1.25 -15.29 -2.96
C PRO A 69 0.69 -13.93 -3.41
N HIS A 70 1.50 -12.89 -3.34
CA HIS A 70 1.16 -11.54 -3.79
C HIS A 70 2.24 -10.96 -4.72
N PHE A 71 1.88 -9.89 -5.41
CA PHE A 71 2.72 -9.25 -6.43
C PHE A 71 2.96 -7.77 -6.15
N ALA A 72 2.38 -7.19 -5.10
CA ALA A 72 2.70 -5.83 -4.68
C ALA A 72 4.18 -5.71 -4.27
N SER A 73 4.83 -4.63 -4.71
CA SER A 73 6.15 -4.23 -4.23
C SER A 73 6.01 -3.36 -2.99
N LEU A 74 6.61 -3.79 -1.88
CA LEU A 74 6.50 -3.07 -0.61
C LEU A 74 7.51 -1.92 -0.45
N ARG A 75 8.44 -1.78 -1.42
CA ARG A 75 9.53 -0.80 -1.41
C ARG A 75 10.21 -0.71 -0.03
N GLY A 76 10.70 -1.86 0.44
CA GLY A 76 11.18 -2.02 1.81
C GLY A 76 10.02 -1.95 2.80
N ARG A 77 9.90 -0.83 3.52
CA ARG A 77 8.85 -0.60 4.53
C ARG A 77 7.90 0.56 4.17
N GLN A 78 7.98 1.13 2.97
CA GLN A 78 7.15 2.27 2.57
C GLN A 78 5.67 1.88 2.40
N ARG A 79 5.41 0.62 2.05
CA ARG A 79 4.07 0.06 1.91
C ARG A 79 3.89 -1.12 2.86
N GLU A 80 2.63 -1.38 3.19
CA GLU A 80 2.19 -2.54 3.95
C GLU A 80 1.11 -3.32 3.20
N LEU A 81 0.82 -4.52 3.68
CA LEU A 81 -0.31 -5.32 3.23
C LEU A 81 -1.36 -5.37 4.33
N VAL A 82 -2.61 -5.11 3.96
CA VAL A 82 -3.76 -5.32 4.83
C VAL A 82 -4.70 -6.34 4.22
N VAL A 83 -5.40 -7.07 5.07
CA VAL A 83 -6.38 -8.06 4.65
C VAL A 83 -7.76 -7.49 4.89
N LEU A 84 -8.55 -7.38 3.83
CA LEU A 84 -9.98 -7.10 3.93
C LEU A 84 -10.75 -8.40 3.81
N ARG A 85 -11.88 -8.51 4.49
CA ARG A 85 -12.82 -9.62 4.38
C ARG A 85 -14.24 -9.13 4.11
N SER A 86 -15.01 -9.93 3.40
CA SER A 86 -16.44 -9.74 3.18
C SER A 86 -17.19 -11.04 3.46
N ASP A 87 -18.11 -11.00 4.42
CA ASP A 87 -18.90 -12.17 4.81
C ASP A 87 -20.17 -12.33 3.97
N ASN A 88 -20.59 -11.26 3.28
CA ASN A 88 -21.88 -11.17 2.57
C ASN A 88 -21.75 -10.72 1.10
N ALA A 89 -20.54 -10.70 0.53
CA ALA A 89 -20.23 -10.19 -0.80
C ALA A 89 -20.50 -8.70 -1.05
N GLU A 90 -20.90 -7.92 -0.04
CA GLU A 90 -21.29 -6.52 -0.21
C GLU A 90 -20.43 -5.55 0.59
N ILE A 91 -20.19 -5.87 1.86
CA ILE A 91 -19.49 -5.01 2.80
C ILE A 91 -18.10 -5.58 3.04
N TRP A 92 -17.09 -4.71 2.95
CA TRP A 92 -15.70 -5.04 3.22
C TRP A 92 -15.25 -4.40 4.53
N ARG A 93 -14.55 -5.18 5.35
CA ARG A 93 -13.96 -4.73 6.61
C ARG A 93 -12.56 -5.28 6.77
N GLU A 94 -11.72 -4.59 7.53
CA GLU A 94 -10.39 -5.08 7.85
C GLU A 94 -10.48 -6.36 8.67
N HIS A 95 -9.69 -7.37 8.29
CA HIS A 95 -9.56 -8.61 9.02
C HIS A 95 -8.62 -8.38 10.20
N SER A 96 -9.14 -8.56 11.41
CA SER A 96 -8.48 -8.11 12.64
C SER A 96 -7.52 -9.12 13.27
N LEU A 97 -7.55 -10.40 12.85
CA LEU A 97 -6.71 -11.42 13.48
C LEU A 97 -5.29 -11.36 12.91
N GLU A 98 -4.34 -11.01 13.76
CA GLU A 98 -2.94 -10.91 13.38
C GLU A 98 -2.27 -12.30 13.29
N ALA A 99 -1.59 -12.56 12.18
CA ALA A 99 -0.86 -13.79 11.93
C ALA A 99 0.61 -13.68 12.38
N THR A 100 0.85 -13.36 13.65
CA THR A 100 2.23 -13.33 14.21
C THR A 100 2.82 -14.74 14.24
N ASP A 101 4.16 -14.86 14.21
CA ASP A 101 4.82 -16.17 14.28
C ASP A 101 4.42 -16.94 15.55
N GLN A 102 4.26 -16.25 16.68
CA GLN A 102 3.79 -16.85 17.93
C GLN A 102 2.32 -17.30 17.87
N ALA A 103 1.43 -16.50 17.28
CA ALA A 103 0.01 -16.86 17.13
C ALA A 103 -0.14 -18.07 16.21
N VAL A 104 0.61 -18.10 15.12
CA VAL A 104 0.64 -19.19 14.14
C VAL A 104 1.23 -20.45 14.76
N GLN A 105 2.35 -20.35 15.49
CA GLN A 105 2.95 -21.48 16.19
C GLN A 105 1.99 -22.07 17.23
N SER A 106 1.27 -21.23 17.97
CA SER A 106 0.25 -21.67 18.92
C SER A 106 -0.94 -22.37 18.24
N ALA A 107 -1.36 -21.87 17.07
CA ALA A 107 -2.54 -22.39 16.37
C ALA A 107 -2.29 -23.70 15.61
N VAL A 108 -1.14 -23.81 14.95
CA VAL A 108 -0.87 -24.91 13.99
C VAL A 108 0.51 -25.55 14.17
N GLY A 109 1.37 -25.03 15.04
CA GLY A 109 2.79 -25.45 15.15
C GLY A 109 3.01 -26.88 15.62
N GLN A 110 2.08 -27.47 16.38
CA GLN A 110 2.17 -28.89 16.79
C GLN A 110 1.78 -29.86 15.67
N SER A 111 1.15 -29.36 14.61
CA SER A 111 0.49 -30.18 13.59
C SER A 111 1.21 -30.19 12.24
N PHE A 112 2.16 -29.28 12.05
CA PHE A 112 2.89 -29.13 10.79
C PHE A 112 4.36 -28.92 11.08
N ASP A 113 5.21 -29.76 10.48
CA ASP A 113 6.66 -29.62 10.60
C ASP A 113 7.15 -28.35 9.89
N THR A 114 7.98 -27.59 10.60
CA THR A 114 8.65 -26.34 10.17
C THR A 114 7.74 -25.34 9.45
N LEU A 115 7.18 -24.42 10.21
CA LEU A 115 6.51 -23.23 9.68
C LEU A 115 7.58 -22.18 9.38
N GLU A 116 7.56 -21.67 8.15
CA GLU A 116 8.43 -20.55 7.75
C GLU A 116 8.11 -19.33 8.62
N THR A 117 9.13 -18.55 8.96
CA THR A 117 8.96 -17.27 9.66
C THR A 117 8.27 -16.25 8.76
N LEU A 118 7.70 -15.20 9.36
CA LEU A 118 7.10 -14.11 8.59
C LEU A 118 8.12 -13.41 7.66
N GLU A 119 9.40 -13.41 8.03
CA GLU A 119 10.49 -12.84 7.23
C GLU A 119 10.79 -13.66 5.98
N GLU A 120 10.87 -14.99 6.11
CA GLU A 120 11.05 -15.91 4.97
C GLU A 120 9.88 -15.83 3.99
N LEU A 121 8.64 -15.77 4.52
CA LEU A 121 7.45 -15.60 3.68
C LEU A 121 7.45 -14.25 2.94
N ARG A 122 7.84 -13.16 3.61
CA ARG A 122 7.98 -11.85 2.97
C ARG A 122 9.00 -11.88 1.83
N ALA A 123 10.13 -12.55 2.01
CA ALA A 123 11.13 -12.72 0.95
C ALA A 123 10.56 -13.46 -0.28
N LYS A 124 9.64 -14.41 -0.05
CA LYS A 124 8.91 -15.15 -1.09
C LYS A 124 7.66 -14.42 -1.62
N ARG A 125 7.33 -13.23 -1.09
CA ARG A 125 6.10 -12.48 -1.36
C ARG A 125 4.84 -13.30 -1.08
N ILE A 126 4.82 -13.92 0.09
CA ILE A 126 3.68 -14.66 0.60
C ILE A 126 3.15 -13.92 1.82
N ILE A 127 1.86 -13.60 1.82
CA ILE A 127 1.17 -13.13 3.01
C ILE A 127 0.57 -14.33 3.74
N ARG A 128 0.76 -14.37 5.06
CA ARG A 128 0.10 -15.33 5.94
C ARG A 128 -1.12 -14.66 6.58
N ILE A 129 -2.26 -15.35 6.51
CA ILE A 129 -3.53 -14.92 7.10
C ILE A 129 -3.96 -16.01 8.07
N LEU A 130 -4.24 -15.63 9.32
CA LEU A 130 -4.76 -16.52 10.34
C LEU A 130 -6.26 -16.23 10.47
N THR A 131 -7.13 -17.23 10.45
CA THR A 131 -8.58 -16.99 10.54
C THR A 131 -9.28 -18.09 11.33
N ASN A 132 -10.34 -17.73 12.06
CA ASN A 132 -11.18 -18.69 12.81
C ASN A 132 -12.38 -19.17 11.99
N ASP A 133 -12.63 -18.51 10.86
CA ASP A 133 -13.77 -18.78 10.00
C ASP A 133 -13.47 -18.37 8.56
N PHE A 134 -14.18 -18.96 7.60
CA PHE A 134 -14.12 -18.56 6.21
C PHE A 134 -15.20 -17.51 5.88
N PRO A 135 -14.80 -16.25 5.57
CA PRO A 135 -15.68 -15.30 4.89
C PRO A 135 -15.96 -15.78 3.47
N GLN A 136 -16.91 -15.16 2.80
CA GLN A 136 -17.13 -15.39 1.37
C GLN A 136 -15.90 -14.98 0.55
N TYR A 137 -15.39 -13.76 0.83
CA TYR A 137 -14.22 -13.21 0.15
C TYR A 137 -13.19 -12.65 1.13
N MET A 138 -11.93 -12.73 0.73
CA MET A 138 -10.82 -11.96 1.28
C MET A 138 -10.10 -11.21 0.16
N ALA A 139 -9.54 -10.05 0.47
CA ALA A 139 -8.72 -9.26 -0.44
C ALA A 139 -7.45 -8.83 0.28
N VAL A 140 -6.30 -9.01 -0.35
CA VAL A 140 -5.03 -8.51 0.15
C VAL A 140 -4.76 -7.19 -0.56
N VAL A 141 -4.66 -6.10 0.20
CA VAL A 141 -4.52 -4.74 -0.32
C VAL A 141 -3.14 -4.21 0.07
N SER A 142 -2.40 -3.70 -0.90
CA SER A 142 -1.20 -2.91 -0.65
C SER A 142 -1.57 -1.44 -0.52
N ARG A 143 -1.14 -0.81 0.57
CA ARG A 143 -1.30 0.63 0.83
C ARG A 143 -0.02 1.24 1.36
N ILE A 144 0.05 2.57 1.45
CA ILE A 144 1.14 3.25 2.15
C ILE A 144 1.13 2.82 3.61
N ARG A 145 2.32 2.59 4.18
CA ARG A 145 2.45 2.19 5.58
C ARG A 145 1.79 3.24 6.48
N GLN A 146 0.98 2.76 7.41
CA GLN A 146 0.20 3.61 8.30
C GLN A 146 0.56 3.33 9.76
N GLU A 147 1.14 4.32 10.42
CA GLU A 147 1.27 4.30 11.86
C GLU A 147 -0.07 4.67 12.49
N SER A 148 -0.66 3.80 13.31
CA SER A 148 -1.95 4.07 13.95
C SER A 148 -1.89 3.94 15.47
N SER A 149 -2.64 4.80 16.16
CA SER A 149 -2.77 4.79 17.62
C SER A 149 -4.17 5.24 18.04
N LEU A 150 -4.60 4.84 19.23
CA LEU A 150 -5.81 5.34 19.87
C LEU A 150 -5.48 6.65 20.60
N VAL A 151 -6.07 7.76 20.15
CA VAL A 151 -5.86 9.10 20.72
C VAL A 151 -7.17 9.62 21.29
N GLY A 152 -7.13 10.14 22.52
CA GLY A 152 -8.29 10.66 23.26
C GLY A 152 -8.13 12.10 23.71
N SER A 153 -8.84 12.45 24.78
CA SER A 153 -8.78 13.78 25.40
C SER A 153 -7.43 14.10 26.03
N ASP A 154 -6.69 13.06 26.41
CA ASP A 154 -5.30 13.09 26.87
C ASP A 154 -4.31 13.55 25.80
N GLY A 155 -4.74 13.65 24.53
CA GLY A 155 -3.84 13.97 23.42
C GLY A 155 -2.97 12.77 23.05
N GLY A 156 -1.92 13.03 22.26
CA GLY A 156 -1.01 11.97 21.82
C GLY A 156 -0.08 12.41 20.72
N VAL A 157 0.87 11.53 20.39
CA VAL A 157 1.87 11.76 19.33
C VAL A 157 1.92 10.54 18.42
N LEU A 158 1.88 10.78 17.11
CA LEU A 158 2.14 9.79 16.08
C LEU A 158 3.41 10.20 15.32
N SER A 159 4.35 9.28 15.16
CA SER A 159 5.59 9.52 14.39
C SER A 159 5.72 8.44 13.33
N SER A 160 6.12 8.82 12.11
CA SER A 160 6.24 7.84 11.03
C SER A 160 7.49 6.98 11.17
N THR A 161 7.36 5.68 10.89
CA THR A 161 8.52 4.77 10.87
C THR A 161 9.26 4.79 9.52
N VAL A 162 8.63 5.33 8.47
CA VAL A 162 9.21 5.44 7.12
C VAL A 162 10.02 6.72 6.97
N VAL A 163 9.49 7.83 7.50
CA VAL A 163 10.18 9.13 7.53
C VAL A 163 10.14 9.67 8.96
N PRO A 164 11.18 9.41 9.78
CA PRO A 164 11.15 9.74 11.21
C PRO A 164 10.97 11.22 11.55
N GLN A 165 11.27 12.13 10.62
CA GLN A 165 10.99 13.57 10.81
C GLN A 165 9.50 13.92 10.70
N VAL A 166 8.68 13.03 10.14
CA VAL A 166 7.23 13.25 10.01
C VAL A 166 6.54 12.87 11.32
N GLN A 167 5.87 13.85 11.92
CA GLN A 167 5.19 13.68 13.19
C GLN A 167 3.87 14.46 13.23
N ALA A 168 2.87 13.91 13.91
CA ALA A 168 1.62 14.56 14.24
C ALA A 168 1.44 14.59 15.77
N VAL A 169 1.25 15.79 16.33
CA VAL A 169 1.04 16.01 17.76
C VAL A 169 -0.38 16.51 17.98
N PHE A 170 -1.11 15.78 18.81
CA PHE A 170 -2.48 16.07 19.24
C PHE A 170 -2.42 16.64 20.66
N PRO A 171 -2.67 17.93 20.87
CA PRO A 171 -2.68 18.50 22.22
C PRO A 171 -3.88 17.98 23.03
N GLU A 172 -3.78 18.08 24.35
CA GLU A 172 -4.86 17.74 25.27
C GLU A 172 -6.14 18.49 24.91
N GLY A 173 -7.26 17.77 24.81
CA GLY A 173 -8.57 18.30 24.42
C GLY A 173 -8.76 18.50 22.91
N ALA A 174 -7.81 18.09 22.05
CA ALA A 174 -8.02 18.10 20.60
C ALA A 174 -9.13 17.12 20.16
N LEU A 175 -9.31 16.03 20.92
CA LEU A 175 -10.32 15.00 20.73
C LEU A 175 -11.11 14.80 22.03
N GLN A 176 -12.41 14.52 21.94
CA GLN A 176 -13.24 14.20 23.11
C GLN A 176 -13.40 12.70 23.33
N LYS A 177 -13.43 11.93 22.23
CA LYS A 177 -13.55 10.47 22.26
C LYS A 177 -12.23 9.84 21.84
N ARG A 178 -11.89 8.71 22.45
CA ARG A 178 -10.78 7.88 21.99
C ARG A 178 -11.11 7.30 20.62
N ILE A 179 -10.36 7.71 19.61
CA ILE A 179 -10.52 7.26 18.23
C ILE A 179 -9.18 6.74 17.70
N ARG A 180 -9.24 5.82 16.72
CA ARG A 180 -8.06 5.40 15.99
C ARG A 180 -7.68 6.50 14.99
N VAL A 181 -6.47 7.03 15.13
CA VAL A 181 -5.87 7.98 14.21
C VAL A 181 -4.73 7.27 13.48
N GLY A 182 -4.56 7.55 12.20
CA GLY A 182 -3.48 7.05 11.36
C GLY A 182 -2.63 8.18 10.80
N LEU A 183 -1.33 7.95 10.69
CA LEU A 183 -0.36 8.81 10.02
C LEU A 183 0.32 8.00 8.92
N GLN A 184 0.31 8.51 7.70
CA GLN A 184 1.02 7.94 6.56
C GLN A 184 2.05 8.97 6.08
N ALA A 185 3.26 8.51 5.79
CA ALA A 185 4.29 9.32 5.15
C ALA A 185 4.81 8.59 3.90
N GLN A 186 4.52 9.14 2.72
CA GLN A 186 4.98 8.62 1.45
C GLN A 186 6.19 9.42 0.96
N PRO A 187 7.41 8.86 1.01
CA PRO A 187 8.56 9.47 0.37
C PRO A 187 8.35 9.56 -1.14
N ILE A 188 8.74 10.68 -1.74
CA ILE A 188 8.76 10.84 -3.20
C ILE A 188 10.18 10.59 -3.70
N ALA A 189 10.30 9.67 -4.68
CA ALA A 189 11.58 9.38 -5.30
C ALA A 189 12.09 10.61 -6.07
N PRO A 190 13.32 11.08 -5.84
CA PRO A 190 13.88 12.22 -6.58
C PRO A 190 13.84 12.00 -8.10
N GLU A 191 14.06 10.76 -8.55
CA GLU A 191 14.03 10.39 -9.97
C GLU A 191 12.65 10.64 -10.61
N LEU A 192 11.57 10.45 -9.85
CA LEU A 192 10.21 10.74 -10.30
C LEU A 192 10.03 12.25 -10.51
N VAL A 193 10.49 13.05 -9.56
CA VAL A 193 10.41 14.52 -9.61
C VAL A 193 11.24 15.05 -10.78
N THR A 194 12.48 14.59 -10.93
CA THR A 194 13.36 14.96 -12.03
C THR A 194 12.79 14.58 -13.38
N ARG A 195 12.16 13.40 -13.50
CA ARG A 195 11.52 12.95 -14.74
C ARG A 195 10.35 13.86 -15.15
N LEU A 196 9.53 14.30 -14.20
CA LEU A 196 8.36 15.13 -14.49
C LEU A 196 8.69 16.62 -14.66
N PHE A 197 9.60 17.14 -13.85
CA PHE A 197 9.80 18.58 -13.71
C PHE A 197 11.25 19.05 -13.91
N GLY A 198 12.20 18.13 -14.12
CA GLY A 198 13.62 18.47 -14.13
C GLY A 198 14.06 19.01 -12.77
N ASN A 199 14.73 20.17 -12.77
CA ASN A 199 15.19 20.84 -11.55
C ASN A 199 14.27 21.98 -11.10
N ARG A 200 13.05 22.09 -11.67
CA ARG A 200 12.13 23.20 -11.40
C ARG A 200 11.56 23.19 -9.99
N VAL A 201 11.32 22.00 -9.45
CA VAL A 201 10.69 21.83 -8.14
C VAL A 201 11.38 20.74 -7.32
N THR A 202 11.32 20.91 -6.01
CA THR A 202 11.66 19.89 -5.03
C THR A 202 10.47 19.67 -4.14
N VAL A 203 10.23 18.43 -3.73
CA VAL A 203 9.05 18.09 -2.92
C VAL A 203 9.44 17.36 -1.65
N SER A 204 8.65 17.58 -0.60
CA SER A 204 8.69 16.80 0.63
C SER A 204 7.97 15.46 0.43
N PRO A 205 8.00 14.55 1.42
CA PRO A 205 7.06 13.46 1.47
C PRO A 205 5.61 13.97 1.45
N ILE A 206 4.71 13.15 0.91
CA ILE A 206 3.26 13.35 1.07
C ILE A 206 2.89 12.81 2.44
N VAL A 207 2.22 13.64 3.26
CA VAL A 207 1.77 13.26 4.60
C VAL A 207 0.25 13.22 4.61
N THR A 208 -0.31 12.11 5.09
CA THR A 208 -1.76 11.91 5.18
C THR A 208 -2.14 11.54 6.60
N LEU A 209 -3.19 12.19 7.11
CA LEU A 209 -3.82 11.86 8.38
C LEU A 209 -5.15 11.16 8.14
N GLU A 210 -5.34 10.03 8.81
CA GLU A 210 -6.60 9.28 8.80
C GLU A 210 -7.25 9.34 10.20
N PRO A 211 -8.59 9.48 10.30
CA PRO A 211 -9.53 9.62 9.20
C PRO A 211 -9.47 11.00 8.52
N ARG A 212 -9.41 11.03 7.18
CA ARG A 212 -9.51 12.26 6.39
C ARG A 212 -10.81 13.02 6.67
N ARG A 213 -10.82 14.35 6.41
CA ARG A 213 -11.97 15.26 6.63
C ARG A 213 -12.48 15.36 8.08
N ARG A 214 -11.67 14.96 9.07
CA ARG A 214 -12.02 15.13 10.48
C ARG A 214 -11.66 16.53 10.97
N LYS A 215 -12.62 17.21 11.64
CA LYS A 215 -12.34 18.44 12.40
C LYS A 215 -11.91 18.08 13.82
N PHE A 216 -10.89 18.76 14.31
CA PHE A 216 -10.40 18.66 15.69
C PHE A 216 -10.87 19.86 16.51
N HIS A 217 -11.01 19.69 17.82
CA HIS A 217 -11.45 20.76 18.73
C HIS A 217 -10.33 21.76 19.03
N LYS A 218 -9.08 21.35 18.87
CA LYS A 218 -7.89 22.19 18.96
C LYS A 218 -6.98 21.95 17.76
N PRO A 219 -6.18 22.94 17.33
CA PRO A 219 -5.19 22.75 16.28
C PRO A 219 -4.21 21.64 16.64
N ILE A 220 -3.94 20.76 15.67
CA ILE A 220 -2.89 19.75 15.79
C ILE A 220 -1.60 20.29 15.17
N THR A 221 -0.45 19.80 15.63
CA THR A 221 0.85 20.19 15.06
C THR A 221 1.36 19.10 14.13
N LEU A 222 1.67 19.45 12.88
CA LEU A 222 2.30 18.57 11.91
C LEU A 222 3.75 19.00 11.68
N THR A 223 4.67 18.06 11.76
CA THR A 223 6.08 18.24 11.40
C THR A 223 6.34 17.50 10.10
N ILE A 224 6.88 18.19 9.10
CA ILE A 224 7.20 17.63 7.78
C ILE A 224 8.61 18.11 7.41
N PRO A 225 9.52 17.22 6.96
CA PRO A 225 10.85 17.65 6.54
C PRO A 225 10.75 18.52 5.28
N LEU A 226 11.56 19.58 5.24
CA LEU A 226 11.64 20.44 4.07
C LEU A 226 12.12 19.67 2.83
N PRO A 227 11.63 20.03 1.63
CA PRO A 227 12.19 19.51 0.38
C PRO A 227 13.70 19.74 0.31
N LYS A 228 14.45 18.73 -0.12
CA LYS A 228 15.90 18.84 -0.32
C LYS A 228 16.21 18.94 -1.81
N ALA A 229 17.01 19.94 -2.21
CA ALA A 229 17.56 20.00 -3.54
C ALA A 229 18.63 18.91 -3.71
N VAL A 230 18.49 18.06 -4.72
CA VAL A 230 19.53 17.10 -5.11
C VAL A 230 20.50 17.84 -6.03
N VAL A 231 21.48 18.53 -5.44
CA VAL A 231 22.56 19.14 -6.22
C VAL A 231 23.56 18.04 -6.58
N ARG A 232 23.51 17.54 -7.83
CA ARG A 232 24.57 16.68 -8.38
C ARG A 232 25.85 17.52 -8.52
N GLY A 233 26.83 17.28 -7.66
CA GLY A 233 28.24 17.53 -7.98
C GLY A 233 28.82 18.93 -7.75
N MET A 234 28.20 19.82 -6.98
CA MET A 234 28.88 21.06 -6.55
C MET A 234 29.20 21.02 -5.05
N LEU A 235 30.51 20.94 -4.76
CA LEU A 235 31.09 21.27 -3.47
C LEU A 235 30.67 22.70 -3.09
N ASN A 236 30.06 22.85 -1.90
CA ASN A 236 29.85 24.08 -1.16
C ASN A 236 29.56 25.34 -1.99
N PRO A 237 28.29 25.76 -2.18
CA PRO A 237 28.04 27.11 -2.68
C PRO A 237 28.61 28.11 -1.67
N SER A 238 29.52 28.95 -2.14
CA SER A 238 30.09 30.04 -1.35
C SER A 238 28.99 31.01 -0.95
N VAL A 239 29.13 31.65 0.22
CA VAL A 239 28.14 32.57 0.80
C VAL A 239 27.80 33.76 -0.12
N ASN A 240 28.63 34.03 -1.13
CA ASN A 240 28.46 35.14 -2.07
C ASN A 240 27.63 34.83 -3.33
N ASP A 241 27.33 33.55 -3.64
CA ASP A 241 26.48 33.18 -4.80
C ASP A 241 24.98 33.17 -4.47
N LEU A 242 24.61 33.34 -3.20
CA LEU A 242 23.22 33.34 -2.71
C LEU A 242 22.44 34.64 -2.98
N LYS A 243 23.09 35.67 -3.53
CA LYS A 243 22.45 36.97 -3.82
C LYS A 243 21.90 37.08 -5.25
N SER A 244 22.28 36.19 -6.17
CA SER A 244 21.92 36.27 -7.60
C SER A 244 21.10 35.09 -8.12
N GLN A 245 20.71 34.13 -7.28
CA GLN A 245 19.78 33.07 -7.66
C GLN A 245 18.48 33.19 -6.87
N ASN A 246 17.36 33.13 -7.60
CA ASN A 246 15.99 33.02 -7.08
C ASN A 246 15.97 32.19 -5.78
N VAL A 247 15.71 32.85 -4.65
CA VAL A 247 15.49 32.14 -3.39
C VAL A 247 14.30 31.21 -3.59
N PRO A 248 14.44 29.88 -3.39
CA PRO A 248 13.34 28.95 -3.65
C PRO A 248 12.13 29.30 -2.78
N SER A 249 10.98 29.57 -3.41
CA SER A 249 9.72 29.83 -2.72
C SER A 249 9.14 28.53 -2.16
N LEU A 250 9.10 28.40 -0.83
CA LEU A 250 8.46 27.28 -0.17
C LEU A 250 6.94 27.45 -0.22
N ARG A 251 6.22 26.40 -0.65
CA ARG A 251 4.76 26.34 -0.67
C ARG A 251 4.25 25.15 0.13
N LEU A 252 3.17 25.35 0.87
CA LEU A 252 2.43 24.29 1.56
C LEU A 252 1.14 24.02 0.80
N LEU A 253 1.00 22.78 0.32
CA LEU A 253 -0.19 22.32 -0.38
C LEU A 253 -0.98 21.35 0.49
N CYS A 254 -2.30 21.42 0.40
CA CYS A 254 -3.19 20.56 1.16
C CYS A 254 -4.31 20.03 0.27
N SER A 255 -4.71 18.78 0.53
CA SER A 255 -5.95 18.24 0.01
C SER A 255 -6.85 17.82 1.15
N ILE A 256 -8.09 18.32 1.14
CA ILE A 256 -9.12 17.94 2.11
C ILE A 256 -10.10 16.92 1.52
N THR A 257 -9.80 16.28 0.39
CA THR A 257 -10.69 15.24 -0.17
C THR A 257 -10.72 14.01 0.73
N GLY A 258 -11.83 13.28 0.70
CA GLY A 258 -12.06 12.14 1.58
C GLY A 258 -12.74 11.00 0.84
N GLY A 259 -12.58 9.78 1.34
CA GLY A 259 -13.03 8.58 0.66
C GLY A 259 -12.26 8.30 -0.63
N THR A 260 -12.97 7.81 -1.64
CA THR A 260 -12.45 7.40 -2.96
C THR A 260 -12.42 8.52 -3.99
N ALA A 261 -12.77 9.75 -3.61
CA ALA A 261 -12.64 10.90 -4.50
C ALA A 261 -11.16 11.26 -4.69
N PRO A 262 -10.73 11.61 -5.91
CA PRO A 262 -9.33 11.96 -6.18
C PRO A 262 -8.90 13.19 -5.40
N ALA A 263 -7.62 13.24 -4.99
CA ALA A 263 -7.05 14.41 -4.32
C ALA A 263 -7.12 15.67 -5.19
N GLN A 264 -7.49 16.78 -4.54
CA GLN A 264 -7.45 18.13 -5.10
C GLN A 264 -6.51 18.97 -4.24
N TRP A 265 -5.46 19.53 -4.87
CA TRP A 265 -4.40 20.24 -4.17
C TRP A 265 -4.64 21.75 -4.19
N GLU A 266 -4.60 22.36 -3.00
CA GLU A 266 -4.75 23.80 -2.83
C GLU A 266 -3.53 24.38 -2.11
N ASP A 267 -3.09 25.57 -2.52
CA ASP A 267 -2.03 26.32 -1.84
C ASP A 267 -2.59 27.02 -0.59
N ILE A 268 -2.17 26.56 0.59
CA ILE A 268 -2.59 27.09 1.90
C ILE A 268 -1.47 27.87 2.60
N THR A 269 -0.42 28.23 1.86
CA THR A 269 0.76 28.91 2.38
C THR A 269 0.41 30.22 3.09
N GLY A 270 -0.56 30.98 2.56
CA GLY A 270 -0.98 32.27 3.14
C GLY A 270 -1.93 32.17 4.33
N SER A 271 -2.62 31.04 4.50
CA SER A 271 -3.59 30.82 5.58
C SER A 271 -3.03 29.99 6.74
N THR A 272 -1.82 29.46 6.58
CA THR A 272 -1.14 28.63 7.58
C THR A 272 0.12 29.34 8.07
N PRO A 273 0.28 29.60 9.38
CA PRO A 273 1.48 30.23 9.89
C PRO A 273 2.70 29.32 9.65
N LEU A 274 3.49 29.68 8.65
CA LEU A 274 4.75 29.01 8.29
C LEU A 274 5.93 29.88 8.74
N SER A 275 6.99 29.26 9.23
CA SER A 275 8.17 29.99 9.71
C SER A 275 9.04 30.58 8.58
N LYS A 276 8.79 30.27 7.30
CA LYS A 276 9.51 30.80 6.11
C LYS A 276 8.65 30.75 4.84
N VAL A 277 8.32 31.89 4.20
CA VAL A 277 7.56 31.98 2.92
C VAL A 277 7.89 33.24 2.11
N LYS A 278 7.86 33.16 0.76
CA LYS A 278 7.64 34.28 -0.18
C LYS A 278 6.73 33.86 -1.37
N ASP A 279 6.16 34.82 -2.09
CA ASP A 279 4.97 34.69 -2.98
C ASP A 279 5.18 34.20 -4.43
N SER A 280 4.33 33.25 -4.90
CA SER A 280 3.96 32.97 -6.31
C SER A 280 2.88 31.84 -6.42
N VAL A 281 1.66 32.13 -6.90
CA VAL A 281 0.41 31.47 -6.41
C VAL A 281 -0.23 30.37 -7.30
N HIS A 282 0.11 30.17 -8.58
CA HIS A 282 -0.70 29.27 -9.44
C HIS A 282 -0.05 27.96 -9.95
N GLU A 283 1.26 27.91 -10.19
CA GLU A 283 1.91 26.73 -10.82
C GLU A 283 2.05 25.52 -9.87
N ALA A 284 2.07 25.75 -8.56
CA ALA A 284 2.38 24.72 -7.56
C ALA A 284 1.32 23.62 -7.45
N ALA A 285 0.04 23.97 -7.55
CA ALA A 285 -1.07 23.01 -7.47
C ALA A 285 -1.12 22.07 -8.68
N GLU A 286 -0.82 22.60 -9.87
CA GLU A 286 -0.74 21.80 -11.10
C GLU A 286 0.44 20.81 -11.05
N PHE A 287 1.62 21.27 -10.61
CA PHE A 287 2.77 20.38 -10.38
C PHE A 287 2.46 19.29 -9.36
N ALA A 288 1.81 19.63 -8.24
CA ALA A 288 1.42 18.65 -7.25
C ALA A 288 0.43 17.63 -7.81
N SER A 289 -0.54 18.06 -8.61
CA SER A 289 -1.52 17.16 -9.23
C SER A 289 -0.87 16.18 -10.20
N MET A 290 0.03 16.66 -11.07
CA MET A 290 0.80 15.79 -11.98
C MET A 290 1.70 14.81 -11.22
N LEU A 291 2.40 15.29 -10.18
CA LEU A 291 3.23 14.43 -9.35
C LEU A 291 2.41 13.37 -8.63
N TYR A 292 1.28 13.78 -8.05
CA TYR A 292 0.40 12.93 -7.27
C TYR A 292 -0.15 11.79 -8.13
N ALA A 293 -0.60 12.08 -9.36
CA ALA A 293 -1.08 11.07 -10.29
C ALA A 293 -0.08 9.95 -10.56
N GLU A 294 1.22 10.26 -10.64
CA GLU A 294 2.28 9.25 -10.79
C GLU A 294 2.69 8.60 -9.46
N ALA A 295 2.67 9.37 -8.37
CA ALA A 295 3.07 8.88 -7.05
C ALA A 295 2.06 7.90 -6.44
N THR A 296 0.77 8.01 -6.78
CA THR A 296 -0.29 7.11 -6.30
C THR A 296 -0.30 5.75 -6.98
N LEU A 297 0.40 5.59 -8.11
CA LEU A 297 0.49 4.32 -8.82
C LEU A 297 1.06 3.22 -7.92
N VAL A 298 0.33 2.12 -7.83
CA VAL A 298 0.69 0.98 -6.98
C VAL A 298 1.79 0.18 -7.67
N PRO A 299 2.96 -0.01 -7.04
CA PRO A 299 4.06 -0.73 -7.66
C PRO A 299 3.86 -2.24 -7.55
N TYR A 300 4.05 -2.95 -8.67
CA TYR A 300 3.95 -4.40 -8.75
C TYR A 300 5.25 -5.04 -9.25
N MET A 301 5.52 -6.25 -8.77
CA MET A 301 6.60 -7.10 -9.23
C MET A 301 6.07 -7.96 -10.39
N GLY A 302 6.34 -7.49 -11.61
CA GLY A 302 6.06 -8.22 -12.84
C GLY A 302 7.26 -9.06 -13.32
N LYS A 303 6.98 -9.97 -14.23
CA LYS A 303 7.97 -10.69 -15.04
C LYS A 303 7.75 -10.31 -16.49
N PHE A 304 8.83 -9.93 -17.16
CA PHE A 304 8.81 -9.80 -18.61
C PHE A 304 9.02 -11.18 -19.23
N VAL A 305 8.15 -11.54 -20.16
CA VAL A 305 8.22 -12.77 -20.93
C VAL A 305 8.27 -12.38 -22.39
N VAL A 306 9.33 -12.80 -23.07
CA VAL A 306 9.53 -12.55 -24.49
C VAL A 306 9.40 -13.88 -25.22
N PHE A 307 8.49 -13.91 -26.19
CA PHE A 307 8.34 -15.03 -27.11
C PHE A 307 8.80 -14.60 -28.49
N THR A 308 9.53 -15.48 -29.15
CA THR A 308 10.00 -15.26 -30.52
C THR A 308 9.52 -16.39 -31.41
N LYS A 309 9.09 -16.05 -32.62
CA LYS A 309 8.75 -17.00 -33.68
C LYS A 309 9.47 -16.56 -34.93
N ARG A 310 10.46 -17.34 -35.37
CA ARG A 310 11.11 -17.10 -36.66
C ARG A 310 10.09 -17.27 -37.79
N LEU A 311 10.04 -16.30 -38.69
CA LEU A 311 9.18 -16.33 -39.88
C LEU A 311 10.00 -16.69 -41.12
N ASP A 312 11.21 -16.16 -41.23
CA ASP A 312 12.15 -16.44 -42.32
C ASP A 312 13.62 -16.37 -41.83
N MET A 313 14.61 -16.48 -42.73
CA MET A 313 16.02 -16.45 -42.40
C MET A 313 16.43 -15.18 -41.65
N ASP A 314 15.92 -14.02 -42.08
CA ASP A 314 16.25 -12.71 -41.52
C ASP A 314 15.09 -12.04 -40.77
N GLU A 315 13.95 -12.73 -40.62
CA GLU A 315 12.75 -12.19 -39.98
C GLU A 315 12.23 -13.05 -38.82
N ALA A 316 11.90 -12.40 -37.71
CA ALA A 316 11.26 -13.04 -36.56
C ALA A 316 10.20 -12.14 -35.93
N LEU A 317 9.05 -12.74 -35.58
CA LEU A 317 8.01 -12.12 -34.80
C LEU A 317 8.35 -12.20 -33.31
N VAL A 318 8.46 -11.04 -32.66
CA VAL A 318 8.70 -10.94 -31.21
C VAL A 318 7.44 -10.46 -30.51
N ARG A 319 7.03 -11.18 -29.46
CA ARG A 319 5.91 -10.80 -28.59
C ARG A 319 6.39 -10.67 -27.15
N CYS A 320 6.29 -9.46 -26.61
CA CYS A 320 6.69 -9.14 -25.24
C CYS A 320 5.47 -8.97 -24.35
N PHE A 321 5.45 -9.67 -23.21
CA PHE A 321 4.40 -9.57 -22.20
C PHE A 321 5.00 -9.18 -20.86
N CYS A 322 4.29 -8.36 -20.09
CA CYS A 322 4.55 -8.16 -18.66
C CYS A 322 3.44 -8.87 -17.87
N VAL A 323 3.80 -9.86 -17.06
CA VAL A 323 2.85 -10.71 -16.33
C VAL A 323 3.16 -10.75 -14.85
N THR A 324 2.14 -10.87 -14.01
CA THR A 324 2.29 -11.07 -12.57
C THR A 324 1.85 -12.49 -12.18
N ASP A 325 0.54 -12.74 -12.19
CA ASP A 325 -0.10 -13.96 -11.68
C ASP A 325 -0.50 -14.98 -12.76
N ASP A 326 -0.45 -14.59 -14.03
CA ASP A 326 -0.79 -15.47 -15.14
C ASP A 326 0.31 -16.50 -15.40
N LYS A 327 -0.11 -17.74 -15.65
CA LYS A 327 0.83 -18.80 -16.04
C LYS A 327 1.43 -18.45 -17.39
N VAL A 328 2.76 -18.42 -17.46
CA VAL A 328 3.54 -18.18 -18.69
C VAL A 328 3.07 -19.10 -19.82
N ASP A 329 2.77 -20.37 -19.52
CA ASP A 329 2.30 -21.35 -20.52
C ASP A 329 0.90 -21.08 -21.09
N LYS A 330 0.04 -20.35 -20.35
CA LYS A 330 -1.26 -19.92 -20.88
C LYS A 330 -1.09 -18.75 -21.83
N VAL A 331 -0.15 -17.85 -21.55
CA VAL A 331 0.19 -16.74 -22.43
C VAL A 331 0.81 -17.26 -23.72
N SER A 332 1.66 -18.28 -23.66
CA SER A 332 2.23 -18.90 -24.85
C SER A 332 1.17 -19.56 -25.74
N LYS A 333 0.25 -20.35 -25.17
CA LYS A 333 -0.81 -21.04 -25.95
C LYS A 333 -1.81 -20.10 -26.62
N LEU A 334 -2.16 -18.98 -25.97
CA LEU A 334 -3.18 -18.08 -26.49
C LEU A 334 -2.67 -17.19 -27.64
N TYR A 335 -1.36 -16.89 -27.64
CA TYR A 335 -0.78 -15.89 -28.54
C TYR A 335 0.30 -16.40 -29.50
N ILE A 336 0.85 -17.61 -29.33
CA ILE A 336 1.91 -18.14 -30.23
C ILE A 336 1.35 -19.12 -31.26
N PHE A 337 0.32 -19.89 -30.90
CA PHE A 337 -0.24 -20.97 -31.73
C PHE A 337 -1.58 -20.62 -32.40
N LYS A 338 -2.05 -19.38 -32.26
CA LYS A 338 -3.04 -18.76 -33.14
C LYS A 338 -2.35 -17.65 -33.93
#